data_AF-A0A1G3LAV8-F1
#
_entry.id   AF-A0A1G3LAV8-F1
#
_cell.length_a   1.000
_cell.length_b   1.000
_cell.length_c   1.000
_cell.angle_alpha   90.00
_cell.angle_beta   90.00
_cell.angle_gamma   90.00
#
_symmetry.space_group_name_H-M   'P 1'
#
loop_
_entity.id
_entity.type
_entity.pdbx_description
1 polymer ?
#
loop_
_entity_poly.entity_id
_entity_poly.type
_entity_poly.pdbx_seq_one_letter_code
_entity_poly.pdbx_strand_id
1 'polypeptide(L)'
;MDYLQLVSSDDKRASREEQLTAISRELKLLAMDLDIAVVAAAQLNRSNVKDNRPPTIADLRGSGSLEQDADAVILIHHETEADGSPTGMVQLAMGKNRFGAQTTIELPWRAHMSRVG
;
A
#
# COMPACT_ATOMS: atom_id res chain seq x y z
N MET A 1 7.30 6.70 5.67
CA MET A 1 7.73 5.59 6.54
C MET A 1 7.86 4.32 5.71
N ASP A 2 8.91 3.52 5.94
CA ASP A 2 9.18 2.27 5.20
C ASP A 2 9.59 1.15 6.17
N TYR A 3 8.77 0.13 6.43
CA TYR A 3 7.34 -0.02 6.14
C TYR A 3 6.57 -0.18 7.45
N LEU A 4 5.24 0.04 7.45
CA LEU A 4 4.42 0.09 8.67
C LEU A 4 4.58 -1.13 9.56
N GLN A 5 4.81 -2.30 8.95
CA GLN A 5 5.01 -3.53 9.68
C GLN A 5 6.37 -3.61 10.42
N LEU A 6 7.22 -2.58 10.40
CA LEU A 6 8.41 -2.46 11.27
C LEU A 6 8.16 -1.63 12.53
N VAL A 7 7.04 -0.90 12.60
CA VAL A 7 6.68 -0.12 13.78
C VAL A 7 6.17 -1.06 14.87
N SER A 8 6.78 -0.95 16.06
CA SER A 8 6.36 -1.66 17.27
C SER A 8 5.31 -0.86 18.02
N SER A 9 4.23 -1.51 18.45
CA SER A 9 3.30 -0.93 19.42
C SER A 9 3.84 -1.08 20.84
N ASP A 10 3.38 -0.22 21.75
CA ASP A 10 3.64 -0.35 23.18
C ASP A 10 3.00 -1.61 23.79
N ASP A 11 1.86 -2.03 23.25
CA ASP A 11 1.21 -3.27 23.67
C ASP A 11 1.73 -4.48 22.87
N LYS A 12 2.66 -5.21 23.48
CA LYS A 12 3.23 -6.45 22.92
C LYS A 12 2.27 -7.64 22.98
N ARG A 13 1.14 -7.55 23.70
CA ARG A 13 0.16 -8.64 23.81
C ARG A 13 -0.94 -8.53 22.77
N ALA A 14 -1.14 -7.35 22.20
CA ALA A 14 -2.08 -7.12 21.11
C ALA A 14 -1.70 -7.93 19.86
N SER A 15 -2.71 -8.42 19.15
CA SER A 15 -2.52 -9.07 17.86
C SER A 15 -1.91 -8.11 16.85
N ARG A 16 -1.22 -8.64 15.84
CA ARG A 16 -0.55 -7.77 14.85
C ARG A 16 -1.53 -6.82 14.14
N GLU A 17 -2.76 -7.26 13.93
CA GLU A 17 -3.83 -6.47 13.31
C GLU A 17 -4.24 -5.28 14.19
N GLU A 18 -4.36 -5.50 15.50
CA GLU A 18 -4.66 -4.43 16.48
C GLU A 18 -3.52 -3.42 16.57
N GLN A 19 -2.27 -3.89 16.55
CA GLN A 19 -1.10 -2.99 16.55
C GLN A 19 -1.08 -2.10 15.31
N LEU A 20 -1.30 -2.69 14.12
CA LEU A 20 -1.36 -1.94 12.87
C LEU A 20 -2.51 -0.94 12.86
N THR A 21 -3.64 -1.29 13.48
CA THR A 21 -4.78 -0.39 13.68
C THR A 21 -4.42 0.82 14.54
N ALA A 22 -3.74 0.60 15.67
CA ALA A 22 -3.31 1.68 16.55
C ALA A 22 -2.32 2.62 15.83
N ILE A 23 -1.31 2.06 15.19
CA ILE A 23 -0.28 2.82 14.44
C ILE A 23 -0.93 3.64 13.33
N SER A 24 -1.84 3.04 12.55
CA SER A 24 -2.56 3.72 11.47
C SER A 24 -3.32 4.95 11.97
N ARG A 25 -4.07 4.78 13.07
CA ARG A 25 -4.87 5.85 13.67
C ARG A 25 -3.98 6.95 14.23
N GLU A 26 -2.90 6.62 14.92
CA GLU A 26 -1.94 7.59 15.45
C GLU A 26 -1.27 8.40 14.35
N LEU A 27 -0.89 7.76 13.24
CA LEU A 27 -0.33 8.46 12.08
C LEU A 27 -1.35 9.42 11.45
N LYS A 28 -2.62 9.03 11.39
CA LYS A 28 -3.68 9.91 10.88
C LYS A 28 -3.88 11.13 11.78
N LEU A 29 -3.92 10.93 13.09
CA LEU A 29 -4.03 12.04 14.05
C LEU A 29 -2.81 12.96 13.97
N LEU A 30 -1.60 12.40 13.93
CA LEU A 30 -0.36 13.17 13.79
C LEU A 30 -0.33 14.00 12.51
N ALA A 31 -0.78 13.42 11.38
CA ALA A 31 -0.88 14.13 10.10
C ALA A 31 -1.83 15.34 10.20
N MET A 32 -2.96 15.19 10.90
CA MET A 32 -3.93 16.26 11.10
C MET A 32 -3.42 17.33 12.07
N ASP A 33 -2.79 16.93 13.17
CA ASP A 33 -2.30 17.84 14.21
C ASP A 33 -1.13 18.71 13.72
N LEU A 34 -0.26 18.15 12.88
CA LEU A 34 0.90 18.85 12.33
C LEU A 34 0.63 19.49 10.96
N ASP A 35 -0.55 19.27 10.38
CA ASP A 35 -0.91 19.71 9.02
C ASP A 35 0.13 19.27 7.96
N ILE A 36 0.52 17.99 8.00
CA ILE A 36 1.50 17.41 7.08
C ILE A 36 0.93 16.19 6.34
N ALA A 37 1.43 15.97 5.13
CA ALA A 37 1.17 14.73 4.40
C ALA A 37 2.04 13.59 4.96
N VAL A 38 1.40 12.52 5.43
CA VAL A 38 2.07 11.28 5.85
C VAL A 38 1.91 10.22 4.78
N VAL A 39 3.03 9.69 4.29
CA VAL A 39 3.07 8.57 3.36
C VAL A 39 3.71 7.37 4.05
N ALA A 40 3.02 6.23 4.00
CA ALA A 40 3.47 5.01 4.63
C ALA A 40 3.39 3.83 3.64
N ALA A 41 4.48 3.07 3.53
CA ALA A 41 4.49 1.84 2.76
C ALA A 41 3.88 0.70 3.58
N ALA A 42 3.04 -0.11 2.94
CA ALA A 42 2.45 -1.31 3.52
C ALA A 42 2.69 -2.51 2.60
N GLN A 43 3.12 -3.62 3.18
CA GLN A 43 3.24 -4.88 2.45
C GLN A 43 1.87 -5.58 2.33
N LEU A 44 1.53 -6.07 1.14
CA LEU A 44 0.32 -6.85 0.87
C LEU A 44 0.52 -8.32 1.23
N ASN A 45 -0.59 -9.05 1.46
CA ASN A 45 -0.54 -10.50 1.65
C ASN A 45 -0.08 -11.23 0.39
N ARG A 46 0.78 -12.24 0.58
CA ARG A 46 1.37 -13.05 -0.50
C ARG A 46 0.38 -13.98 -1.21
N SER A 47 -0.83 -14.16 -0.69
CA SER A 47 -1.86 -15.03 -1.27
C SER A 47 -2.19 -14.70 -2.73
N ASN A 48 -1.92 -13.48 -3.18
CA ASN A 48 -2.24 -12.99 -4.52
C ASN A 48 -1.18 -13.26 -5.58
N VAL A 49 0.02 -13.68 -5.17
CA VAL A 49 1.11 -14.00 -6.11
C VAL A 49 0.75 -15.21 -7.00
N LYS A 50 -0.23 -16.02 -6.59
CA LYS A 50 -0.62 -17.24 -7.32
C LYS A 50 -1.40 -16.99 -8.61
N ASP A 51 -2.12 -15.88 -8.73
CA ASP A 51 -3.08 -15.67 -9.83
C ASP A 51 -2.61 -14.62 -10.85
N ASN A 52 -1.40 -14.08 -10.69
CA ASN A 52 -0.85 -12.98 -11.51
C ASN A 52 -1.85 -11.82 -11.73
N ARG A 53 -2.75 -11.61 -10.77
CA ARG A 53 -3.78 -10.57 -10.85
C ARG A 53 -3.27 -9.27 -10.23
N PRO A 54 -3.78 -8.11 -10.68
CA PRO A 54 -3.53 -6.85 -10.01
C PRO A 54 -3.93 -6.89 -8.52
N PRO A 55 -3.16 -6.25 -7.64
CA PRO A 55 -3.50 -6.07 -6.24
C PRO A 55 -4.74 -5.18 -6.09
N THR A 56 -5.48 -5.42 -5.03
CA THR A 56 -6.71 -4.73 -4.65
C THR A 56 -6.63 -4.28 -3.19
N ILE A 57 -7.51 -3.39 -2.76
CA ILE A 57 -7.55 -2.97 -1.34
C ILE A 57 -7.84 -4.17 -0.42
N ALA A 58 -8.63 -5.13 -0.88
CA ALA A 58 -8.90 -6.36 -0.14
C ALA A 58 -7.64 -7.17 0.16
N ASP A 59 -6.51 -6.88 -0.49
CA ASP A 59 -5.23 -7.54 -0.27
C ASP A 59 -4.45 -6.96 0.92
N LEU A 60 -4.94 -5.86 1.49
CA LEU A 60 -4.58 -5.32 2.80
C LEU A 60 -5.30 -6.07 3.95
N ARG A 61 -6.03 -7.17 3.69
CA ARG A 61 -6.78 -7.88 4.75
C ARG A 61 -5.85 -8.39 5.85
N GLY A 62 -6.19 -8.14 7.11
CA GLY A 62 -5.28 -8.23 8.26
C GLY A 62 -4.95 -6.85 8.85
N SER A 63 -5.38 -5.79 8.16
CA SER A 63 -5.31 -4.40 8.61
C SER A 63 -6.51 -3.60 8.09
N GLY A 64 -7.74 -4.05 8.35
CA GLY A 64 -8.97 -3.38 7.86
C GLY A 64 -9.08 -1.90 8.29
N SER A 65 -8.39 -1.53 9.36
CA SER A 65 -8.18 -0.16 9.82
C SER A 65 -7.33 0.70 8.87
N LEU A 66 -6.27 0.15 8.27
CA LEU A 66 -5.43 0.89 7.32
C LEU A 66 -6.25 1.38 6.13
N GLU A 67 -7.15 0.53 5.62
CA GLU A 67 -8.08 0.94 4.57
C GLU A 67 -8.97 2.08 5.04
N GLN A 68 -9.54 2.01 6.25
CA GLN A 68 -10.49 3.01 6.75
C GLN A 68 -9.82 4.35 7.03
N ASP A 69 -8.66 4.35 7.67
CA ASP A 69 -7.96 5.54 8.13
C ASP A 69 -7.26 6.31 7.00
N ALA A 70 -6.78 5.61 5.96
CA ALA A 70 -6.08 6.24 4.85
C ALA A 70 -7.02 7.13 4.01
N ASP A 71 -6.60 8.34 3.67
CA ASP A 71 -7.37 9.18 2.73
C ASP A 71 -7.17 8.72 1.28
N ALA A 72 -5.99 8.21 0.95
CA ALA A 72 -5.68 7.63 -0.35
C ALA A 72 -4.86 6.35 -0.21
N VAL A 73 -5.09 5.40 -1.12
CA VAL A 73 -4.33 4.15 -1.21
C VAL A 73 -3.87 3.97 -2.65
N ILE A 74 -2.56 3.85 -2.84
CA ILE A 74 -1.94 3.58 -4.14
C ILE A 74 -1.38 2.16 -4.11
N LEU A 75 -1.82 1.35 -5.06
CA LEU A 75 -1.38 -0.02 -5.25
C LEU A 75 -0.41 -0.06 -6.42
N ILE A 76 0.73 -0.72 -6.23
CA ILE A 76 1.80 -0.81 -7.22
C ILE A 76 1.85 -2.24 -7.74
N HIS A 77 1.79 -2.40 -9.07
CA HIS A 77 1.81 -3.70 -9.72
C HIS A 77 2.75 -3.70 -10.93
N HIS A 78 3.67 -4.66 -10.96
CA HIS A 78 4.45 -4.94 -12.16
C HIS A 78 3.67 -5.93 -13.00
N GLU A 79 3.25 -5.48 -14.18
CA GLU A 79 2.64 -6.36 -15.14
C GLU A 79 3.70 -7.33 -15.68
N THR A 80 3.28 -8.57 -15.88
CA THR A 80 4.13 -9.62 -16.45
C THR A 80 3.48 -10.18 -17.70
N GLU A 81 4.32 -10.54 -18.66
CA GLU A 81 3.93 -11.26 -19.86
C GLU A 81 3.43 -12.66 -19.50
N ALA A 82 2.86 -13.37 -20.48
CA ALA A 82 2.34 -14.73 -20.28
C ALA A 82 3.43 -15.74 -19.81
N ASP A 83 4.70 -15.47 -20.10
CA ASP A 83 5.85 -16.27 -19.66
C ASP A 83 6.39 -15.85 -18.28
N GLY A 84 5.77 -14.85 -17.64
CA GLY A 84 6.16 -14.30 -16.35
C GLY A 84 7.30 -13.27 -16.42
N SER A 85 7.79 -12.93 -17.62
CA SER A 85 8.79 -11.88 -17.78
C SER A 85 8.18 -10.48 -17.53
N PRO A 86 8.94 -9.51 -17.00
CA PRO A 86 8.42 -8.16 -16.79
C PRO A 86 8.14 -7.46 -18.13
N THR A 87 6.97 -6.81 -18.26
CA THR A 87 6.62 -6.03 -19.46
C THR A 87 7.46 -4.75 -19.60
N GLY A 88 8.16 -4.36 -18.53
CA GLY A 88 8.85 -3.07 -18.44
C GLY A 88 7.90 -1.92 -18.08
N MET A 89 6.66 -2.22 -17.72
CA MET A 89 5.68 -1.25 -17.22
C MET A 89 5.36 -1.50 -15.74
N VAL A 90 4.93 -0.45 -15.06
CA VAL A 90 4.36 -0.53 -13.72
C VAL A 90 3.01 0.19 -13.72
N GLN A 91 2.01 -0.47 -13.16
CA GLN A 91 0.70 0.09 -12.90
C GLN A 91 0.67 0.70 -11.50
N LEU A 92 0.25 1.95 -11.44
CA LEU A 92 -0.08 2.66 -10.20
C LEU A 92 -1.60 2.82 -10.17
N ALA A 93 -2.27 1.98 -9.39
CA ALA A 93 -3.72 1.99 -9.25
C ALA A 93 -4.11 2.75 -7.97
N MET A 94 -4.96 3.76 -8.11
CA MET A 94 -5.54 4.47 -6.98
C MET A 94 -6.70 3.65 -6.40
N GLY A 95 -6.37 2.70 -5.52
CA GLY A 95 -7.34 1.82 -4.87
C GLY A 95 -8.34 2.59 -4.01
N LYS A 96 -7.90 3.65 -3.31
CA LYS A 96 -8.77 4.54 -2.53
C LYS A 96 -8.43 5.99 -2.82
N ASN A 97 -9.45 6.83 -2.90
CA ASN A 97 -9.32 8.28 -2.91
C ASN A 97 -10.56 8.90 -2.26
N ARG A 98 -10.38 9.48 -1.07
CA ARG A 98 -11.48 10.09 -0.31
C ARG A 98 -12.00 11.39 -0.93
N PHE A 99 -11.15 12.07 -1.71
CA PHE A 99 -11.40 13.43 -2.21
C PHE A 99 -11.41 13.54 -3.74
N GLY A 100 -11.51 12.42 -4.45
CA GLY A 100 -11.48 12.44 -5.90
C GLY A 100 -11.74 11.09 -6.55
N ALA A 101 -11.62 11.07 -7.88
CA ALA A 101 -11.79 9.85 -8.66
C ALA A 101 -10.65 8.86 -8.41
N GLN A 102 -10.98 7.58 -8.56
CA GLN A 102 -10.00 6.51 -8.66
C GLN A 102 -9.59 6.35 -10.12
N THR A 103 -8.31 6.11 -10.35
CA THR A 103 -7.75 5.89 -11.69
C THR A 103 -6.54 4.97 -11.60
N THR A 104 -6.16 4.39 -12.72
CA THR A 104 -4.94 3.62 -12.87
C THR A 104 -4.10 4.27 -13.94
N ILE A 105 -2.83 4.48 -13.65
CA ILE A 105 -1.86 4.99 -14.61
C ILE A 105 -0.76 3.96 -14.82
N GLU A 106 -0.30 3.86 -16.07
CA GLU A 106 0.82 3.01 -16.45
C GLU A 106 2.04 3.87 -16.74
N LEU A 107 3.17 3.48 -16.16
CA LEU A 107 4.44 4.19 -16.31
C LEU A 107 5.54 3.21 -16.70
N PRO A 108 6.54 3.65 -17.50
CA PRO A 108 7.72 2.85 -17.77
C PRO A 108 8.48 2.51 -16.48
N TRP A 109 8.94 1.28 -16.35
CA TRP A 109 9.79 0.80 -15.28
C TRP A 109 11.20 0.52 -15.79
N ARG A 110 12.16 1.33 -15.34
CA ARG A 110 13.59 1.15 -15.65
C ARG A 110 14.26 0.40 -14.51
N ALA A 111 14.13 -0.93 -14.54
CA ALA A 111 14.62 -1.82 -13.47
C ALA A 111 16.10 -1.59 -13.10
N HIS A 112 16.97 -1.36 -14.08
CA HIS A 112 18.39 -1.10 -13.87
C HIS A 112 18.70 0.21 -13.12
N MET A 113 17.72 1.09 -12.96
CA MET A 113 17.84 2.36 -12.22
C MET A 113 16.91 2.42 -11.01
N SER A 114 16.13 1.37 -10.75
CA SER A 114 15.04 1.39 -9.76
C SER A 114 14.11 2.60 -9.93
N ARG A 115 13.77 2.96 -11.18
CA ARG A 115 13.04 4.20 -11.51
C ARG A 115 11.73 3.94 -12.25
N VAL A 116 10.66 4.58 -11.76
CA VAL A 116 9.36 4.71 -12.42
C VAL A 116 9.32 6.04 -13.20
N GLY A 117 9.03 5.98 -14.50
CA GLY A 117 9.01 7.14 -15.42
C GLY A 117 10.28 7.32 -16.26
#